data_AF-A0A5K3G1K2-F1
#
_entry.id   AF-A0A5K3G1K2-F1
#
_cell.length_a   1.000
_cell.length_b   1.000
_cell.length_c   1.000
_cell.angle_alpha   90.00
_cell.angle_beta   90.00
_cell.angle_gamma   90.00
#
_symmetry.space_group_name_H-M   'P 1'
#
loop_
_entity.id
_entity.type
_entity.pdbx_description
1 polymer ?
#
loop_
_entity_poly.entity_id
_entity_poly.type
_entity_poly.pdbx_seq_one_letter_code
_entity_poly.pdbx_strand_id
1 'polypeptide(L)'
;MDFKSTEAHDDSMEDEDVGPPDVYLPGHSRPLEEDEELVMDRSAYRLYYQLQVEAPSLSFDILLDCLGDSREVEVNGVDPLTAYIVAGTQARESNDNSLIVMRLANMLPIKRKAENDQQSSSDSESDSDSESDEDLDSLPEVEAATINHPTGTINRVRAHQFNGIYMAATWSESAEVNVWDLTRPLSAVNDSAVMAEYTRNHESPAPIFTFSGHSSEGYALAWSPSSGASGQLATGDCKGEIYIWQPRPTGWAISTKPYLGHQGSVEDIQWSPTEPTVFITTSTDCSFRVWDTRSGPKASAMISVLNAHELDINVASWNSQQPASLLTGADDGCIRVWDLRMVHQRYGGSGGGVGSSGIT
;
A
#
# COMPACT_ATOMS: atom_id res chain seq x y z
N MET A 1 -0.08 75.41 23.21
CA MET A 1 0.10 74.91 21.84
C MET A 1 -0.45 73.50 21.82
N ASP A 2 -1.72 73.43 21.44
CA ASP A 2 -2.47 72.42 20.65
C ASP A 2 -2.04 70.94 20.78
N PHE A 3 -2.75 70.06 21.51
CA PHE A 3 -4.09 69.43 21.31
C PHE A 3 -4.14 68.47 20.09
N LYS A 4 -4.66 67.23 20.14
CA LYS A 4 -5.26 66.35 21.17
C LYS A 4 -5.44 64.94 20.55
N SER A 5 -5.02 63.86 21.22
CA SER A 5 -5.84 62.77 21.80
C SER A 5 -7.01 62.20 20.99
N THR A 6 -7.02 60.88 20.76
CA THR A 6 -8.12 59.96 21.15
C THR A 6 -7.61 58.51 21.16
N GLU A 7 -7.68 57.93 22.35
CA GLU A 7 -7.97 56.53 22.69
C GLU A 7 -6.98 55.44 22.28
N ALA A 8 -6.15 55.07 23.26
CA ALA A 8 -5.64 53.71 23.42
C ALA A 8 -6.82 52.74 23.56
N HIS A 9 -6.97 51.81 22.62
CA HIS A 9 -7.55 50.50 22.93
C HIS A 9 -6.39 49.63 23.41
N ASP A 10 -6.44 49.37 24.70
CA ASP A 10 -5.71 48.35 25.41
C ASP A 10 -6.32 47.01 25.00
N ASP A 11 -5.89 46.46 23.86
CA ASP A 11 -6.07 45.04 23.59
C ASP A 11 -4.87 44.33 24.22
N SER A 12 -4.84 44.30 25.55
CA SER A 12 -4.22 43.20 26.26
C SER A 12 -5.00 41.94 25.87
N MET A 13 -4.63 41.31 24.75
CA MET A 13 -4.93 39.91 24.55
C MET A 13 -4.25 39.20 25.70
N GLU A 14 -5.03 38.92 26.74
CA GLU A 14 -4.72 37.87 27.69
C GLU A 14 -4.39 36.67 26.82
N ASP A 15 -3.14 36.19 26.87
CA ASP A 15 -2.81 34.85 26.41
C ASP A 15 -3.72 33.93 27.23
N GLU A 16 -4.91 33.62 26.69
CA GLU A 16 -5.78 32.63 27.26
C GLU A 16 -4.91 31.39 27.40
N ASP A 17 -4.84 30.87 28.62
CA ASP A 17 -4.17 29.62 28.94
C ASP A 17 -4.95 28.51 28.21
N VAL A 18 -4.69 28.38 26.90
CA VAL A 18 -5.25 27.34 26.06
C VAL A 18 -4.66 26.07 26.62
N GLY A 19 -5.50 25.31 27.32
CA GLY A 19 -5.13 24.00 27.87
C GLY A 19 -4.50 23.10 26.80
N PRO A 20 -3.91 21.96 27.21
CA PRO A 20 -3.26 21.06 26.26
C PRO A 20 -4.21 20.73 25.10
N PRO A 21 -3.72 20.70 23.85
CA PRO A 21 -4.57 20.48 22.68
C PRO A 21 -5.35 19.17 22.81
N ASP A 22 -6.68 19.25 22.67
CA ASP A 22 -7.56 18.09 22.74
C ASP A 22 -7.50 17.28 21.43
N VAL A 23 -7.44 15.95 21.55
CA VAL A 23 -7.45 15.05 20.38
C VAL A 23 -8.84 15.05 19.74
N TYR A 24 -8.91 15.43 18.47
CA TYR A 24 -10.15 15.37 17.69
C TYR A 24 -10.42 13.95 17.20
N LEU A 25 -11.56 13.39 17.61
CA LEU A 25 -12.06 12.08 17.17
C LEU A 25 -13.33 12.27 16.34
N PRO A 26 -13.30 12.00 15.03
CA PRO A 26 -14.49 12.12 14.18
C PRO A 26 -15.69 11.34 14.74
N GLY A 27 -16.84 12.03 14.87
CA GLY A 27 -18.07 11.44 15.40
C GLY A 27 -18.15 11.35 16.94
N HIS A 28 -17.07 11.66 17.65
CA HIS A 28 -17.03 11.72 19.12
C HIS A 28 -16.75 13.13 19.65
N SER A 29 -15.86 13.88 19.00
CA SER A 29 -15.56 15.27 19.35
C SER A 29 -16.63 16.23 18.83
N ARG A 30 -16.74 17.41 19.45
CA ARG A 30 -17.59 18.48 18.94
C ARG A 30 -17.09 18.92 17.55
N PRO A 31 -17.97 19.44 16.67
CA PRO A 31 -17.53 20.05 15.41
C PRO A 31 -16.49 21.15 15.64
N LEU A 32 -15.59 21.32 14.66
CA LEU A 32 -14.63 22.41 14.62
C LEU A 32 -15.35 23.76 14.51
N GLU A 33 -14.88 24.74 15.27
CA GLU A 33 -15.30 26.14 15.12
C GLU A 33 -14.64 26.78 13.88
N GLU A 34 -15.13 27.95 13.43
CA GLU A 34 -14.67 28.57 12.17
C GLU A 34 -13.18 28.94 12.16
N ASP A 35 -12.60 29.10 13.34
CA ASP A 35 -11.20 29.48 13.61
C ASP A 35 -10.34 28.33 14.13
N GLU A 36 -10.89 27.12 14.22
CA GLU A 36 -10.13 25.94 14.65
C GLU A 36 -9.54 25.17 13.47
N GLU A 37 -8.23 24.94 13.54
CA GLU A 37 -7.51 24.11 12.59
C GLU A 37 -7.02 22.83 13.26
N LEU A 38 -7.18 21.70 12.56
CA LEU A 38 -6.59 20.43 12.98
C LEU A 38 -5.09 20.46 12.72
N VAL A 39 -4.31 20.46 13.80
CA VAL A 39 -2.86 20.28 13.74
C VAL A 39 -2.50 18.80 13.92
N MET A 40 -1.44 18.38 13.24
CA MET A 40 -0.91 17.02 13.36
C MET A 40 -0.39 16.79 14.78
N ASP A 41 -0.94 15.79 15.47
CA ASP A 41 -0.35 15.27 16.70
C ASP A 41 0.85 14.37 16.38
N ARG A 42 2.06 14.90 16.53
CA ARG A 42 3.32 14.16 16.32
C ARG A 42 3.50 13.01 17.32
N SER A 43 2.84 13.04 18.48
CA SER A 43 2.97 11.99 19.50
C SER A 43 2.36 10.64 19.07
N ALA A 44 1.41 10.69 18.12
CA ALA A 44 0.78 9.52 17.53
C ALA A 44 1.72 8.72 16.60
N TYR A 45 2.86 9.29 16.21
CA TYR A 45 3.79 8.70 15.24
C TYR A 45 5.16 8.43 15.86
N ARG A 46 5.79 7.33 15.44
CA ARG A 46 7.23 7.09 15.68
C ARG A 46 8.10 7.62 14.55
N LEU A 47 7.61 7.48 13.33
CA LEU A 47 8.23 7.92 12.09
C LEU A 47 7.13 8.56 11.24
N TYR A 48 7.37 9.75 10.70
CA TYR A 48 6.43 10.41 9.80
C TYR A 48 7.21 11.22 8.78
N TYR A 49 6.96 10.93 7.50
CA TYR A 49 7.51 11.67 6.37
C TYR A 49 6.42 11.89 5.34
N GLN A 50 6.36 13.09 4.81
CA GLN A 50 5.47 13.45 3.72
C GLN A 50 6.30 13.63 2.44
N LEU A 51 5.88 12.97 1.37
CA LEU A 51 6.48 13.09 0.05
C LEU A 51 5.49 13.79 -0.87
N GLN A 52 5.97 14.77 -1.61
CA GLN A 52 5.22 15.36 -2.71
C GLN A 52 5.64 14.67 -4.01
N VAL A 53 4.66 14.15 -4.74
CA VAL A 53 4.85 13.46 -6.01
C VAL A 53 4.29 14.29 -7.15
N GLU A 54 4.87 14.15 -8.35
CA GLU A 54 4.48 14.93 -9.53
C GLU A 54 3.07 14.58 -10.04
N ALA A 55 2.68 13.32 -9.91
CA ALA A 55 1.36 12.81 -10.26
C ALA A 55 0.80 11.93 -9.13
N PRO A 56 -0.53 11.87 -8.95
CA PRO A 56 -1.16 10.94 -8.02
C PRO A 56 -0.73 9.50 -8.26
N SER A 57 -0.76 8.70 -7.19
CA SER A 57 -0.46 7.27 -7.25
C SER A 57 -1.65 6.47 -6.76
N LEU A 58 -2.16 5.57 -7.61
CA LEU A 58 -3.22 4.62 -7.22
C LEU A 58 -2.68 3.46 -6.39
N SER A 59 -1.39 3.16 -6.53
CA SER A 59 -0.77 2.04 -5.84
C SER A 59 0.75 2.21 -5.73
N PHE A 60 1.26 1.73 -4.61
CA PHE A 60 2.68 1.51 -4.38
C PHE A 60 2.88 0.14 -3.73
N ASP A 61 4.12 -0.32 -3.74
CA ASP A 61 4.55 -1.51 -3.03
C ASP A 61 5.96 -1.31 -2.46
N ILE A 62 6.28 -2.06 -1.41
CA ILE A 62 7.58 -2.01 -0.73
C ILE A 62 8.50 -3.07 -1.33
N LEU A 63 9.72 -2.68 -1.69
CA LEU A 63 10.74 -3.63 -2.13
C LEU A 63 11.47 -4.14 -0.89
N LEU A 64 11.00 -5.27 -0.37
CA LEU A 64 11.61 -5.94 0.78
C LEU A 64 13.01 -6.44 0.44
N ASP A 65 13.94 -6.34 1.39
CA ASP A 65 15.27 -6.94 1.24
C ASP A 65 15.22 -8.47 1.30
N CYS A 66 16.31 -9.13 0.89
CA CYS A 66 16.43 -10.59 0.94
C CYS A 66 17.05 -11.12 2.24
N LEU A 67 17.02 -10.33 3.33
CA LEU A 67 17.71 -10.62 4.58
C LEU A 67 16.82 -11.35 5.60
N GLY A 68 15.56 -11.65 5.22
CA GLY A 68 14.66 -12.59 5.89
C GLY A 68 13.40 -11.95 6.48
N ASP A 69 12.32 -12.73 6.54
CA ASP A 69 10.95 -12.26 6.86
C ASP A 69 10.67 -12.00 8.35
N SER A 70 11.62 -12.27 9.25
CA SER A 70 11.45 -12.14 10.71
C SER A 70 12.49 -11.25 11.35
N ARG A 71 13.05 -10.33 10.57
CA ARG A 71 13.96 -9.31 11.11
C ARG A 71 13.15 -8.28 11.88
N GLU A 72 13.44 -8.17 13.17
CA GLU A 72 12.97 -7.05 13.96
C GLU A 72 13.80 -5.81 13.59
N VAL A 73 13.10 -4.73 13.20
CA VAL A 73 13.70 -3.43 12.97
C VAL A 73 13.39 -2.57 14.19
N GLU A 74 14.43 -2.10 14.89
CA GLU A 74 14.25 -1.25 16.07
C GLU A 74 13.89 0.17 15.64
N VAL A 75 12.59 0.47 15.61
CA VAL A 75 12.06 1.78 15.17
C VAL A 75 12.32 2.91 16.18
N ASN A 76 12.73 2.58 17.42
CA ASN A 76 13.11 3.59 18.43
C ASN A 76 14.63 3.75 18.57
N GLY A 77 15.39 3.04 17.73
CA GLY A 77 16.84 3.11 17.73
C GLY A 77 17.35 4.44 17.19
N VAL A 78 18.66 4.64 17.34
CA VAL A 78 19.37 5.78 16.75
C VAL A 78 19.78 5.54 15.29
N ASP A 79 19.63 4.30 14.80
CA ASP A 79 20.07 3.93 13.47
C ASP A 79 19.05 4.40 12.41
N PRO A 80 19.50 5.10 11.36
CA PRO A 80 18.62 5.55 10.29
C PRO A 80 18.05 4.38 9.50
N LEU A 81 16.76 4.45 9.20
CA LEU A 81 16.07 3.50 8.35
C LEU A 81 16.22 3.89 6.87
N THR A 82 16.14 2.87 6.01
CA THR A 82 16.05 3.05 4.57
C THR A 82 14.88 2.23 4.05
N ALA A 83 14.04 2.83 3.22
CA ALA A 83 12.93 2.16 2.55
C ALA A 83 13.09 2.26 1.03
N TYR A 84 12.71 1.18 0.34
CA TYR A 84 12.60 1.13 -1.10
C TYR A 84 11.14 0.97 -1.48
N ILE A 85 10.66 1.83 -2.36
CA ILE A 85 9.26 1.87 -2.76
C ILE A 85 9.19 1.86 -4.28
N VAL A 86 8.26 1.09 -4.85
CA VAL A 86 7.85 1.23 -6.24
C VAL A 86 6.44 1.79 -6.27
N ALA A 87 6.20 2.82 -7.07
CA ALA A 87 4.90 3.47 -7.20
C ALA A 87 4.52 3.61 -8.67
N GLY A 88 3.24 3.39 -8.97
CA GLY A 88 2.66 3.72 -10.26
C GLY A 88 2.02 5.10 -10.23
N THR A 89 2.00 5.81 -11.36
CA THR A 89 1.34 7.11 -11.47
C THR A 89 0.00 7.03 -12.20
N GLN A 90 -0.81 8.05 -11.94
CA GLN A 90 -2.05 8.39 -12.64
C GLN A 90 -1.93 9.84 -13.12
N ALA A 91 -1.24 10.02 -14.24
CA ALA A 91 -1.09 11.28 -14.92
C ALA A 91 -2.36 11.64 -15.72
N ARG A 92 -2.47 12.91 -16.11
CA ARG A 92 -3.61 13.41 -16.91
C ARG A 92 -3.63 12.81 -18.31
N GLU A 93 -2.46 12.72 -18.94
CA GLU A 93 -2.30 12.16 -20.28
C GLU A 93 -1.72 10.75 -20.16
N SER A 94 -2.25 9.80 -20.93
CA SER A 94 -1.87 8.38 -20.82
C SER A 94 -0.37 8.16 -21.01
N ASN A 95 0.29 8.94 -21.88
CA ASN A 95 1.72 8.83 -22.17
C ASN A 95 2.65 9.46 -21.13
N ASP A 96 2.10 10.19 -20.15
CA ASP A 96 2.88 10.84 -19.08
C ASP A 96 3.00 9.94 -17.84
N ASN A 97 2.38 8.75 -17.87
CA ASN A 97 2.45 7.80 -16.78
C ASN A 97 3.81 7.12 -16.73
N SER A 98 4.29 6.92 -15.52
CA SER A 98 5.55 6.30 -15.18
C SER A 98 5.45 5.38 -13.97
N LEU A 99 6.29 4.34 -13.98
CA LEU A 99 6.66 3.54 -12.83
C LEU A 99 7.87 4.19 -12.16
N ILE A 100 7.80 4.45 -10.86
CA ILE A 100 8.83 5.16 -10.10
C ILE A 100 9.41 4.23 -9.05
N VAL A 101 10.74 4.02 -9.08
CA VAL A 101 11.48 3.32 -8.02
C VAL A 101 12.16 4.36 -7.16
N MET A 102 11.91 4.33 -5.85
CA MET A 102 12.40 5.31 -4.88
C MET A 102 13.24 4.65 -3.80
N ARG A 103 14.34 5.30 -3.40
CA ARG A 103 15.08 5.03 -2.16
C ARG A 103 14.88 6.22 -1.23
N LEU A 104 14.36 5.96 -0.05
CA LEU A 104 14.24 6.91 1.05
C LEU A 104 15.25 6.50 2.11
N ALA A 105 16.36 7.21 2.21
CA ALA A 105 17.44 6.92 3.16
C ALA A 105 17.49 7.97 4.27
N ASN A 106 18.22 7.66 5.33
CA ASN A 106 18.38 8.52 6.50
C ASN A 106 17.06 8.85 7.22
N MET A 107 16.13 7.90 7.26
CA MET A 107 14.85 8.07 7.95
C MET A 107 15.02 7.82 9.46
N LEU A 108 14.92 8.87 10.26
CA LEU A 108 15.13 8.84 11.70
C LEU A 108 13.81 9.00 12.47
N PRO A 109 13.64 8.31 13.61
CA PRO A 109 12.45 8.47 14.45
C PRO A 109 12.31 9.90 14.98
N ILE A 110 11.07 10.31 15.25
CA ILE A 110 10.79 11.60 15.89
C ILE A 110 11.39 11.60 17.30
N LYS A 111 12.36 12.49 17.57
CA LYS A 111 12.92 12.68 18.93
C LYS A 111 11.82 13.25 19.83
N ARG A 112 11.45 12.52 20.89
CA ARG A 112 10.52 13.03 21.92
C ARG A 112 11.29 13.99 22.84
N LYS A 113 10.80 15.22 23.03
CA LYS A 113 11.30 16.10 24.11
C LYS A 113 11.15 15.32 25.42
N ALA A 114 12.26 15.15 26.15
CA ALA A 114 12.24 14.41 27.39
C ALA A 114 11.39 15.17 28.42
N GLU A 115 10.23 14.63 28.77
CA GLU A 115 9.50 15.04 29.97
C GLU A 115 10.24 14.48 31.20
N ASN A 116 11.36 15.12 31.57
CA ASN A 116 11.93 15.01 32.91
C ASN A 116 13.08 16.01 33.07
N ASP A 117 12.75 17.23 33.45
CA ASP A 117 13.65 18.07 34.25
C ASP A 117 12.84 18.87 35.28
N GLN A 118 12.15 18.13 36.15
CA GLN A 118 11.83 18.60 37.50
C GLN A 118 12.64 17.79 38.52
N GLN A 119 13.97 17.92 38.51
CA GLN A 119 14.83 17.87 39.71
C GLN A 119 16.32 17.87 39.35
N SER A 120 16.93 19.04 39.29
CA SER A 120 18.12 19.33 40.12
C SER A 120 18.58 20.77 39.90
N SER A 121 18.41 21.58 40.93
CA SER A 121 19.17 22.81 41.11
C SER A 121 20.63 22.47 41.43
N SER A 122 21.55 22.72 40.51
CA SER A 122 22.92 23.15 40.85
C SER A 122 23.65 23.68 39.63
N ASP A 123 23.82 25.00 39.62
CA ASP A 123 24.84 25.81 38.96
C ASP A 123 25.91 25.08 38.14
N SER A 124 25.83 25.23 36.82
CA SER A 124 27.03 25.41 35.99
C SER A 124 26.67 26.20 34.74
N GLU A 125 27.06 27.48 34.75
CA GLU A 125 27.13 28.34 33.58
C GLU A 125 28.08 27.74 32.53
N SER A 126 27.53 27.31 31.41
CA SER A 126 28.27 27.23 30.15
C SER A 126 27.34 27.64 29.01
N ASP A 127 27.57 28.86 28.55
CA ASP A 127 26.93 29.45 27.39
C ASP A 127 27.03 28.57 26.13
N SER A 128 25.89 28.51 25.42
CA SER A 128 25.83 28.57 23.95
C SER A 128 26.50 27.44 23.17
N ASP A 129 25.73 26.40 22.89
CA ASP A 129 25.31 26.19 21.51
C ASP A 129 23.79 25.99 21.51
N SER A 130 23.10 26.97 20.91
CA SER A 130 21.70 26.83 20.52
C SER A 130 21.63 25.72 19.48
N GLU A 131 21.43 24.48 19.93
CA GLU A 131 20.83 23.44 19.10
C GLU A 131 19.42 23.96 18.78
N SER A 132 19.33 24.73 17.69
CA SER A 132 18.06 25.14 17.12
C SER A 132 17.21 23.88 16.97
N ASP A 133 15.90 24.00 17.13
CA ASP A 133 14.93 22.94 16.80
C ASP A 133 15.08 22.44 15.33
N GLU A 134 16.08 22.90 14.55
CA GLU A 134 16.42 22.51 13.17
C GLU A 134 17.01 21.08 13.06
N ASP A 135 17.60 20.54 14.12
CA ASP A 135 18.13 19.16 14.16
C ASP A 135 17.05 18.09 14.46
N LEU A 136 15.78 18.51 14.59
CA LEU A 136 14.62 17.66 14.84
C LEU A 136 13.92 17.18 13.55
N ASP A 137 14.34 17.66 12.38
CA ASP A 137 13.61 17.52 11.12
C ASP A 137 14.53 17.20 9.91
N SER A 138 15.61 16.43 10.08
CA SER A 138 16.42 16.03 8.91
C SER A 138 15.56 15.23 7.92
N LEU A 139 15.23 15.87 6.79
CA LEU A 139 14.46 15.25 5.71
C LEU A 139 15.20 14.03 5.17
N PRO A 140 14.48 12.99 4.73
CA PRO A 140 15.12 11.81 4.19
C PRO A 140 15.82 12.16 2.88
N GLU A 141 16.92 11.49 2.62
CA GLU A 141 17.53 11.52 1.29
C GLU A 141 16.65 10.71 0.34
N VAL A 142 16.06 11.38 -0.64
CA VAL A 142 15.18 10.74 -1.63
C VAL A 142 15.87 10.69 -2.97
N GLU A 143 16.07 9.48 -3.48
CA GLU A 143 16.52 9.21 -4.85
C GLU A 143 15.40 8.49 -5.60
N ALA A 144 15.11 8.90 -6.83
CA ALA A 144 14.01 8.34 -7.62
C ALA A 144 14.43 8.09 -9.07
N ALA A 145 14.26 6.85 -9.53
CA ALA A 145 14.44 6.45 -10.92
C ALA A 145 13.08 6.18 -11.56
N THR A 146 12.80 6.91 -12.65
CA THR A 146 11.52 6.87 -13.36
C THR A 146 11.63 6.00 -14.61
N ILE A 147 10.59 5.24 -14.91
CA ILE A 147 10.44 4.42 -16.12
C ILE A 147 9.12 4.79 -16.77
N ASN A 148 9.13 5.16 -18.06
CA ASN A 148 7.91 5.43 -18.80
C ASN A 148 7.02 4.18 -18.85
N HIS A 149 5.74 4.33 -18.54
CA HIS A 149 4.75 3.29 -18.61
C HIS A 149 3.91 3.42 -19.90
N PRO A 150 4.18 2.63 -20.95
CA PRO A 150 3.66 2.84 -22.29
C PRO A 150 2.17 2.49 -22.45
N THR A 151 1.55 1.99 -21.39
CA THR A 151 0.19 1.41 -21.40
C THR A 151 -0.79 2.22 -20.54
N GLY A 152 -0.43 3.47 -20.19
CA GLY A 152 -1.30 4.41 -19.50
C GLY A 152 -1.17 4.38 -17.98
N THR A 153 -2.24 4.77 -17.29
CA THR A 153 -2.33 4.75 -15.82
C THR A 153 -1.96 3.38 -15.25
N ILE A 154 -1.25 3.38 -14.10
CA ILE A 154 -0.93 2.17 -13.35
C ILE A 154 -1.96 1.99 -12.22
N ASN A 155 -2.93 1.12 -12.42
CA ASN A 155 -3.99 0.81 -11.45
C ASN A 155 -3.45 0.05 -10.23
N ARG A 156 -2.56 -0.93 -10.47
CA ARG A 156 -1.87 -1.67 -9.40
C ARG A 156 -0.43 -1.99 -9.77
N VAL A 157 0.50 -1.75 -8.85
CA VAL A 157 1.87 -2.27 -8.89
C VAL A 157 2.09 -3.26 -7.75
N ARG A 158 2.78 -4.37 -8.05
CA ARG A 158 3.28 -5.31 -7.05
C ARG A 158 4.72 -5.70 -7.34
N ALA A 159 5.58 -5.57 -6.34
CA ALA A 159 6.97 -5.97 -6.38
C ALA A 159 7.11 -7.44 -5.97
N HIS A 160 8.10 -8.13 -6.53
CA HIS A 160 8.47 -9.46 -6.10
C HIS A 160 9.91 -9.77 -6.46
N GLN A 161 10.59 -10.50 -5.60
CA GLN A 161 11.92 -11.01 -5.89
C GLN A 161 11.82 -12.45 -6.38
N PHE A 162 12.44 -12.74 -7.52
CA PHE A 162 12.51 -14.10 -8.07
C PHE A 162 13.86 -14.33 -8.73
N ASN A 163 14.54 -15.42 -8.34
CA ASN A 163 15.91 -15.75 -8.78
C ASN A 163 16.94 -14.62 -8.57
N GLY A 164 16.80 -13.86 -7.47
CA GLY A 164 17.70 -12.75 -7.13
C GLY A 164 17.47 -11.47 -7.93
N ILE A 165 16.46 -11.44 -8.80
CA ILE A 165 16.06 -10.25 -9.56
C ILE A 165 14.83 -9.65 -8.90
N TYR A 166 14.85 -8.34 -8.69
CA TYR A 166 13.65 -7.59 -8.30
C TYR A 166 12.83 -7.30 -9.55
N MET A 167 11.58 -7.73 -9.53
CA MET A 167 10.61 -7.44 -10.57
C MET A 167 9.44 -6.66 -10.01
N ALA A 168 8.77 -5.93 -10.89
CA ALA A 168 7.41 -5.46 -10.63
C ALA A 168 6.47 -6.01 -11.69
N ALA A 169 5.24 -6.30 -11.31
CA ALA A 169 4.13 -6.36 -12.23
C ALA A 169 3.32 -5.06 -12.11
N THR A 170 2.87 -4.53 -13.24
CA THR A 170 1.92 -3.41 -13.28
C THR A 170 0.66 -3.83 -14.03
N TRP A 171 -0.47 -3.36 -13.53
CA TRP A 171 -1.76 -3.50 -14.15
C TRP A 171 -2.20 -2.14 -14.72
N SER A 172 -2.54 -2.08 -16.01
CA SER A 172 -2.83 -0.83 -16.72
C SER A 172 -4.31 -0.58 -17.03
N GLU A 173 -4.64 0.69 -17.28
CA GLU A 173 -5.94 1.12 -17.82
C GLU A 173 -6.22 0.58 -19.24
N SER A 174 -5.16 0.19 -19.99
CA SER A 174 -5.29 -0.35 -21.36
C SER A 174 -5.63 -1.85 -21.42
N ALA A 175 -6.02 -2.46 -20.30
CA ALA A 175 -6.22 -3.91 -20.17
C ALA A 175 -4.95 -4.74 -20.38
N GLU A 176 -3.79 -4.16 -20.05
CA GLU A 176 -2.49 -4.81 -20.19
C GLU A 176 -1.82 -5.01 -18.84
N VAL A 177 -1.08 -6.12 -18.74
CA VAL A 177 -0.22 -6.42 -17.59
C VAL A 177 1.21 -6.46 -18.05
N ASN A 178 2.06 -5.67 -17.42
CA ASN A 178 3.47 -5.61 -17.74
C ASN A 178 4.29 -6.19 -16.59
N VAL A 179 5.37 -6.88 -16.92
CA VAL A 179 6.41 -7.30 -15.98
C VAL A 179 7.68 -6.52 -16.29
N TRP A 180 8.32 -6.00 -15.26
CA TRP A 180 9.47 -5.10 -15.30
C TRP A 180 10.65 -5.70 -14.56
N ASP A 181 11.86 -5.56 -15.10
CA ASP A 181 13.10 -5.80 -14.36
C ASP A 181 13.54 -4.50 -13.69
N LEU A 182 13.58 -4.50 -12.36
CA LEU A 182 13.93 -3.31 -11.57
C LEU A 182 15.42 -3.23 -11.25
N THR A 183 16.26 -4.16 -11.71
CA THR A 183 17.70 -4.19 -11.40
C THR A 183 18.40 -2.88 -11.78
N ARG A 184 18.14 -2.38 -12.99
CA ARG A 184 18.74 -1.13 -13.49
C ARG A 184 18.31 0.11 -12.68
N PRO A 185 17.01 0.40 -12.50
CA PRO A 185 16.58 1.56 -11.70
C PRO A 185 16.98 1.41 -10.22
N LEU A 186 16.96 0.20 -9.65
CA LEU A 186 17.46 -0.04 -8.29
C LEU A 186 18.95 0.27 -8.14
N SER A 187 19.77 -0.09 -9.13
CA SER A 187 21.19 0.27 -9.11
C SER A 187 21.37 1.79 -9.22
N ALA A 188 20.51 2.48 -9.98
CA ALA A 188 20.57 3.93 -10.12
C ALA A 188 20.25 4.64 -8.80
N VAL A 189 19.13 4.30 -8.14
CA VAL A 189 18.78 4.92 -6.85
C VAL A 189 19.74 4.59 -5.72
N ASN A 190 20.68 3.67 -5.90
CA ASN A 190 21.69 3.27 -4.90
C ASN A 190 23.09 3.85 -5.15
N ASP A 191 23.35 4.40 -6.33
CA ASP A 191 24.68 4.91 -6.70
C ASP A 191 24.54 6.20 -7.52
N SER A 192 25.01 7.31 -6.97
CA SER A 192 24.87 8.64 -7.61
C SER A 192 25.57 8.74 -8.97
N ALA A 193 26.67 8.00 -9.21
CA ALA A 193 27.32 7.98 -10.52
C ALA A 193 26.45 7.25 -11.54
N VAL A 194 25.81 6.15 -11.11
CA VAL A 194 24.87 5.39 -11.91
C VAL A 194 23.59 6.18 -12.18
N MET A 195 23.07 6.91 -11.19
CA MET A 195 21.92 7.80 -11.34
C MET A 195 22.19 8.94 -12.32
N ALA A 196 23.39 9.51 -12.28
CA ALA A 196 23.81 10.55 -13.21
C ALA A 196 23.90 10.05 -14.65
N GLU A 197 24.24 8.77 -14.87
CA GLU A 197 24.18 8.13 -16.19
C GLU A 197 22.73 7.88 -16.62
N TYR A 198 21.93 7.26 -15.74
CA TYR A 198 20.52 6.95 -15.98
C TYR A 198 19.74 8.18 -16.43
N THR A 199 19.95 9.30 -15.74
CA THR A 199 19.31 10.59 -16.05
C THR A 199 19.82 11.18 -17.37
N ARG A 200 21.14 11.21 -17.58
CA ARG A 200 21.77 11.81 -18.78
C ARG A 200 21.37 11.09 -20.06
N ASN A 201 21.24 9.78 -19.99
CA ASN A 201 20.86 8.94 -21.12
C ASN A 201 19.34 8.83 -21.30
N HIS A 202 18.55 9.43 -20.40
CA HIS A 202 17.09 9.31 -20.35
C HIS A 202 16.66 7.84 -20.40
N GLU A 203 17.32 7.01 -19.57
CA GLU A 203 17.05 5.59 -19.54
C GLU A 203 15.61 5.33 -19.09
N SER A 204 14.94 4.46 -19.83
CA SER A 204 13.59 3.99 -19.51
C SER A 204 13.48 2.54 -19.99
N PRO A 205 13.85 1.57 -19.13
CA PRO A 205 13.78 0.15 -19.48
C PRO A 205 12.38 -0.25 -19.99
N ALA A 206 12.33 -1.03 -21.07
CA ALA A 206 11.07 -1.57 -21.58
C ALA A 206 10.59 -2.72 -20.66
N PRO A 207 9.28 -3.03 -20.65
CA PRO A 207 8.79 -4.21 -19.95
C PRO A 207 9.42 -5.48 -20.54
N ILE A 208 9.81 -6.41 -19.68
CA ILE A 208 10.38 -7.69 -20.08
C ILE A 208 9.31 -8.67 -20.58
N PHE A 209 8.05 -8.40 -20.25
CA PHE A 209 6.89 -9.12 -20.76
C PHE A 209 5.63 -8.27 -20.66
N THR A 210 4.77 -8.35 -21.68
CA THR A 210 3.45 -7.69 -21.69
C THR A 210 2.39 -8.71 -22.08
N PHE A 211 1.26 -8.69 -21.38
CA PHE A 211 0.09 -9.50 -21.69
C PHE A 211 -1.13 -8.60 -21.94
N SER A 212 -1.70 -8.74 -23.13
CA SER A 212 -2.89 -8.00 -23.58
C SER A 212 -4.07 -8.94 -23.84
N GLY A 213 -4.23 -9.97 -22.99
CA GLY A 213 -5.27 -11.00 -23.15
C GLY A 213 -6.52 -10.80 -22.29
N HIS A 214 -6.52 -9.83 -21.37
CA HIS A 214 -7.70 -9.43 -20.62
C HIS A 214 -8.67 -8.64 -21.51
N SER A 215 -9.96 -8.77 -21.25
CA SER A 215 -11.00 -8.09 -22.03
C SER A 215 -11.33 -6.68 -21.53
N SER A 216 -10.79 -6.32 -20.36
CA SER A 216 -11.00 -5.04 -19.68
C SER A 216 -9.81 -4.73 -18.78
N GLU A 217 -9.68 -3.46 -18.38
CA GLU A 217 -8.82 -3.11 -17.24
C GLU A 217 -9.32 -3.79 -15.94
N GLY A 218 -8.62 -3.52 -14.85
CA GLY A 218 -8.72 -4.25 -13.59
C GLY A 218 -7.82 -3.64 -12.53
N TYR A 219 -7.81 -4.31 -11.38
CA TYR A 219 -7.04 -3.88 -10.21
C TYR A 219 -6.36 -5.07 -9.53
N ALA A 220 -6.97 -6.25 -9.56
CA ALA A 220 -6.46 -7.45 -8.94
C ALA A 220 -5.11 -7.93 -9.54
N LEU A 221 -4.05 -7.88 -8.73
CA LEU A 221 -2.70 -8.28 -9.10
C LEU A 221 -1.97 -8.80 -7.87
N ALA A 222 -1.44 -10.03 -7.91
CA ALA A 222 -0.65 -10.58 -6.82
C ALA A 222 0.35 -11.67 -7.24
N TRP A 223 1.56 -11.58 -6.70
CA TRP A 223 2.59 -12.62 -6.78
C TRP A 223 2.36 -13.70 -5.72
N SER A 224 2.67 -14.95 -6.06
CA SER A 224 2.62 -16.06 -5.09
C SER A 224 3.79 -15.95 -4.11
N PRO A 225 3.55 -15.96 -2.78
CA PRO A 225 4.57 -15.70 -1.78
C PRO A 225 5.52 -16.87 -1.56
N SER A 226 5.29 -18.04 -2.17
CA SER A 226 5.99 -19.31 -1.89
C SER A 226 7.51 -19.14 -1.81
N SER A 227 7.99 -18.87 -0.59
CA SER A 227 9.38 -18.68 -0.15
C SER A 227 10.34 -18.10 -1.20
N GLY A 228 10.00 -16.96 -1.82
CA GLY A 228 10.85 -16.24 -2.79
C GLY A 228 11.24 -17.03 -4.06
N ALA A 229 10.69 -18.24 -4.24
CA ALA A 229 11.09 -19.18 -5.29
C ALA A 229 9.97 -19.43 -6.32
N SER A 230 8.73 -19.04 -6.01
CA SER A 230 7.66 -19.01 -7.02
C SER A 230 7.67 -17.65 -7.71
N GLY A 231 7.77 -17.64 -9.04
CA GLY A 231 7.50 -16.45 -9.85
C GLY A 231 6.06 -16.43 -10.37
N GLN A 232 5.16 -17.21 -9.76
CA GLN A 232 3.75 -17.25 -10.17
C GLN A 232 3.08 -15.91 -9.88
N LEU A 233 2.24 -15.49 -10.81
CA LEU A 233 1.43 -14.28 -10.72
C LEU A 233 -0.02 -14.63 -11.02
N ALA A 234 -0.96 -13.96 -10.35
CA ALA A 234 -2.37 -14.01 -10.65
C ALA A 234 -2.88 -12.60 -10.92
N THR A 235 -3.77 -12.50 -11.90
CA THR A 235 -4.33 -11.23 -12.34
C THR A 235 -5.82 -11.34 -12.58
N GLY A 236 -6.59 -10.29 -12.26
CA GLY A 236 -8.04 -10.26 -12.40
C GLY A 236 -8.55 -8.93 -12.94
N ASP A 237 -9.52 -8.98 -13.86
CA ASP A 237 -10.09 -7.79 -14.50
C ASP A 237 -11.50 -7.43 -14.04
N CYS A 238 -11.99 -6.28 -14.51
CA CYS A 238 -13.32 -5.75 -14.25
C CYS A 238 -14.46 -6.58 -14.87
N LYS A 239 -14.15 -7.64 -15.63
CA LYS A 239 -15.13 -8.58 -16.22
C LYS A 239 -15.14 -9.93 -15.52
N GLY A 240 -14.41 -10.09 -14.42
CA GLY A 240 -14.39 -11.33 -13.67
C GLY A 240 -13.41 -12.37 -14.24
N GLU A 241 -12.60 -12.01 -15.24
CA GLU A 241 -11.64 -12.92 -15.85
C GLU A 241 -10.35 -12.94 -15.04
N ILE A 242 -9.93 -14.13 -14.61
CA ILE A 242 -8.70 -14.32 -13.84
C ILE A 242 -7.70 -15.13 -14.66
N TYR A 243 -6.47 -14.65 -14.79
CA TYR A 243 -5.39 -15.37 -15.46
C TYR A 243 -4.27 -15.73 -14.49
N ILE A 244 -3.71 -16.92 -14.68
CA ILE A 244 -2.60 -17.44 -13.89
C ILE A 244 -1.37 -17.52 -14.76
N TRP A 245 -0.27 -16.99 -14.21
CA TRP A 245 0.99 -16.83 -14.87
C TRP A 245 2.03 -17.70 -14.18
N GLN A 246 2.81 -18.42 -14.98
CA GLN A 246 3.91 -19.26 -14.53
C GLN A 246 5.20 -18.79 -15.19
N PRO A 247 6.29 -18.55 -14.44
CA PRO A 247 7.58 -18.21 -15.02
C PRO A 247 8.10 -19.38 -15.87
N ARG A 248 8.70 -19.04 -17.01
CA ARG A 248 9.46 -19.95 -17.89
C ARG A 248 10.87 -19.38 -18.08
N PRO A 249 11.85 -20.19 -18.54
CA PRO A 249 13.20 -19.69 -18.83
C PRO A 249 13.25 -18.50 -19.79
N THR A 250 12.25 -18.34 -20.66
CA THR A 250 12.17 -17.29 -21.68
C THR A 250 10.84 -16.53 -21.64
N GLY A 251 10.39 -16.12 -20.45
CA GLY A 251 9.18 -15.30 -20.26
C GLY A 251 8.14 -15.97 -19.36
N TRP A 252 6.85 -15.81 -19.67
CA TRP A 252 5.75 -16.33 -18.86
C TRP A 252 4.83 -17.26 -19.66
N ALA A 253 4.40 -18.34 -19.03
CA ALA A 253 3.24 -19.11 -19.45
C ALA A 253 2.00 -18.53 -18.81
N ILE A 254 0.98 -18.25 -19.59
CA ILE A 254 -0.30 -17.77 -19.07
C ILE A 254 -1.36 -18.83 -19.34
N SER A 255 -2.32 -19.00 -18.43
CA SER A 255 -3.47 -19.88 -18.63
C SER A 255 -4.17 -19.54 -19.96
N THR A 256 -4.38 -20.53 -20.82
CA THR A 256 -4.95 -20.32 -22.17
C THR A 256 -6.41 -19.89 -22.17
N LYS A 257 -7.10 -20.07 -21.04
CA LYS A 257 -8.44 -19.57 -20.76
C LYS A 257 -8.43 -18.92 -19.39
N PRO A 258 -9.27 -17.90 -19.16
CA PRO A 258 -9.45 -17.34 -17.84
C PRO A 258 -10.16 -18.34 -16.93
N TYR A 259 -9.87 -18.25 -15.63
CA TYR A 259 -10.72 -18.80 -14.58
C TYR A 259 -11.94 -17.89 -14.47
N LEU A 260 -13.12 -18.50 -14.48
CA LEU A 260 -14.41 -17.80 -14.49
C LEU A 260 -15.26 -18.24 -13.31
N GLY A 261 -15.96 -17.29 -12.70
CA GLY A 261 -16.90 -17.57 -11.63
C GLY A 261 -17.54 -16.31 -11.08
N HIS A 262 -16.75 -15.25 -10.91
CA HIS A 262 -17.29 -13.95 -10.53
C HIS A 262 -18.22 -13.38 -11.61
N GLN A 263 -19.24 -12.65 -11.17
CA GLN A 263 -20.21 -11.95 -12.02
C GLN A 263 -19.96 -10.44 -12.06
N GLY A 264 -18.90 -9.97 -11.40
CA GLY A 264 -18.47 -8.59 -11.31
C GLY A 264 -16.97 -8.46 -11.43
N SER A 265 -16.46 -7.25 -11.17
CA SER A 265 -15.04 -6.93 -11.18
C SER A 265 -14.30 -7.72 -10.11
N VAL A 266 -13.09 -8.20 -10.42
CA VAL A 266 -12.19 -8.79 -9.42
C VAL A 266 -11.34 -7.69 -8.80
N GLU A 267 -11.60 -7.37 -7.54
CA GLU A 267 -10.98 -6.23 -6.86
C GLU A 267 -9.65 -6.58 -6.19
N ASP A 268 -9.53 -7.81 -5.68
CA ASP A 268 -8.31 -8.28 -5.04
C ASP A 268 -8.06 -9.77 -5.28
N ILE A 269 -6.78 -10.11 -5.28
CA ILE A 269 -6.28 -11.49 -5.31
C ILE A 269 -5.22 -11.62 -4.23
N GLN A 270 -5.33 -12.65 -3.39
CA GLN A 270 -4.31 -12.96 -2.40
C GLN A 270 -3.99 -14.46 -2.44
N TRP A 271 -2.71 -14.79 -2.59
CA TRP A 271 -2.25 -16.17 -2.52
C TRP A 271 -2.22 -16.65 -1.08
N SER A 272 -2.50 -17.94 -0.90
CA SER A 272 -2.41 -18.57 0.42
C SER A 272 -0.97 -18.55 0.92
N PRO A 273 -0.72 -18.15 2.18
CA PRO A 273 0.62 -18.16 2.76
C PRO A 273 1.14 -19.58 3.03
N THR A 274 0.25 -20.57 3.10
CA THR A 274 0.62 -21.97 3.42
C THR A 274 0.49 -22.93 2.25
N GLU A 275 -0.28 -22.57 1.21
CA GLU A 275 -0.58 -23.46 0.08
C GLU A 275 -0.21 -22.78 -1.24
N PRO A 276 0.88 -23.19 -1.91
CA PRO A 276 1.47 -22.44 -3.03
C PRO A 276 0.59 -22.36 -4.28
N THR A 277 -0.41 -23.25 -4.37
CA THR A 277 -1.32 -23.36 -5.52
C THR A 277 -2.67 -22.71 -5.30
N VAL A 278 -2.94 -22.24 -4.07
CA VAL A 278 -4.24 -21.74 -3.64
C VAL A 278 -4.23 -20.22 -3.54
N PHE A 279 -5.29 -19.59 -4.01
CA PHE A 279 -5.49 -18.14 -3.88
C PHE A 279 -6.97 -17.81 -3.65
N ILE A 280 -7.23 -16.66 -3.04
CA ILE A 280 -8.57 -16.08 -2.88
C ILE A 280 -8.73 -14.91 -3.84
N THR A 281 -9.95 -14.70 -4.32
CA THR A 281 -10.38 -13.50 -5.03
C THR A 281 -11.60 -12.87 -4.35
N THR A 282 -11.69 -11.55 -4.38
CA THR A 282 -12.87 -10.77 -3.97
C THR A 282 -13.45 -10.01 -5.16
N SER A 283 -14.73 -9.65 -5.08
CA SER A 283 -15.41 -9.05 -6.22
C SER A 283 -16.55 -8.11 -5.82
N THR A 284 -16.90 -7.23 -6.76
CA THR A 284 -18.11 -6.39 -6.73
C THR A 284 -19.41 -7.20 -6.81
N ASP A 285 -19.36 -8.51 -7.09
CA ASP A 285 -20.52 -9.40 -6.99
C ASP A 285 -20.87 -9.82 -5.54
N CYS A 286 -20.33 -9.10 -4.54
CA CYS A 286 -20.53 -9.34 -3.11
C CYS A 286 -20.06 -10.74 -2.65
N SER A 287 -19.18 -11.40 -3.42
CA SER A 287 -18.67 -12.74 -3.12
C SER A 287 -17.15 -12.78 -3.05
N PHE A 288 -16.64 -13.77 -2.32
CA PHE A 288 -15.25 -14.18 -2.45
C PHE A 288 -15.17 -15.66 -2.86
N ARG A 289 -14.08 -16.02 -3.53
CA ARG A 289 -13.86 -17.36 -4.07
C ARG A 289 -12.45 -17.83 -3.78
N VAL A 290 -12.31 -19.11 -3.44
CA VAL A 290 -11.00 -19.75 -3.24
C VAL A 290 -10.75 -20.71 -4.38
N TRP A 291 -9.58 -20.60 -4.99
CA TRP A 291 -9.18 -21.30 -6.20
C TRP A 291 -7.95 -22.14 -5.96
N ASP A 292 -7.75 -23.14 -6.80
CA ASP A 292 -6.55 -23.94 -6.84
C ASP A 292 -6.12 -24.13 -8.29
N THR A 293 -4.89 -23.67 -8.57
CA THR A 293 -4.31 -23.65 -9.92
C THR A 293 -4.17 -25.05 -10.53
N ARG A 294 -4.14 -26.11 -9.71
CA ARG A 294 -4.09 -27.51 -10.17
C ARG A 294 -5.38 -27.97 -10.83
N SER A 295 -6.51 -27.37 -10.47
CA SER A 295 -7.81 -27.71 -11.04
C SER A 295 -7.99 -27.13 -12.46
N GLY A 296 -7.22 -26.10 -12.79
CA GLY A 296 -7.25 -25.43 -14.09
C GLY A 296 -8.50 -24.55 -14.31
N PRO A 297 -8.51 -23.75 -15.39
CA PRO A 297 -9.54 -22.73 -15.63
C PRO A 297 -10.93 -23.27 -15.97
N LYS A 298 -11.06 -24.57 -16.29
CA LYS A 298 -12.35 -25.20 -16.58
C LYS A 298 -13.10 -25.65 -15.32
N ALA A 299 -12.40 -25.71 -14.18
CA ALA A 299 -12.99 -26.09 -12.92
C ALA A 299 -13.63 -24.87 -12.25
N SER A 300 -14.69 -25.10 -11.48
CA SER A 300 -15.21 -24.09 -10.55
C SER A 300 -14.22 -23.85 -9.42
N ALA A 301 -14.32 -22.67 -8.79
CA ALA A 301 -13.64 -22.39 -7.53
C ALA A 301 -13.89 -23.50 -6.50
N MET A 302 -12.88 -23.81 -5.68
CA MET A 302 -12.99 -24.80 -4.60
C MET A 302 -14.02 -24.39 -3.56
N ILE A 303 -14.05 -23.09 -3.24
CA ILE A 303 -14.98 -22.50 -2.30
C ILE A 303 -15.56 -21.25 -2.96
N SER A 304 -16.86 -21.04 -2.81
CA SER A 304 -17.53 -19.80 -3.21
C SER A 304 -18.47 -19.39 -2.09
N VAL A 305 -18.28 -18.19 -1.55
CA VAL A 305 -19.16 -17.62 -0.54
C VAL A 305 -19.90 -16.46 -1.18
N LEU A 306 -21.12 -16.73 -1.60
CA LEU A 306 -21.99 -15.75 -2.23
C LEU A 306 -22.66 -14.90 -1.15
N ASN A 307 -22.84 -13.61 -1.42
CA ASN A 307 -23.37 -12.63 -0.46
C ASN A 307 -22.58 -12.68 0.86
N ALA A 308 -21.25 -12.73 0.75
CA ALA A 308 -20.37 -12.65 1.90
C ALA A 308 -20.45 -11.26 2.56
N HIS A 309 -20.74 -10.24 1.77
CA HIS A 309 -21.06 -8.88 2.19
C HIS A 309 -22.36 -8.39 1.56
N GLU A 310 -22.90 -7.27 2.05
CA GLU A 310 -24.09 -6.62 1.47
C GLU A 310 -23.76 -5.76 0.24
N LEU A 311 -22.50 -5.33 0.14
CA LEU A 311 -21.93 -4.53 -0.94
C LEU A 311 -20.58 -5.11 -1.40
N ASP A 312 -19.98 -4.46 -2.39
CA ASP A 312 -18.77 -4.84 -3.10
C ASP A 312 -17.60 -5.16 -2.16
N ILE A 313 -16.94 -6.29 -2.38
CA ILE A 313 -15.79 -6.72 -1.57
C ILE A 313 -14.50 -6.30 -2.26
N ASN A 314 -13.81 -5.33 -1.66
CA ASN A 314 -12.67 -4.66 -2.26
C ASN A 314 -11.32 -5.31 -1.92
N VAL A 315 -11.24 -6.04 -0.81
CA VAL A 315 -9.97 -6.53 -0.26
C VAL A 315 -10.14 -7.81 0.52
N ALA A 316 -9.15 -8.70 0.45
CA ALA A 316 -8.99 -9.82 1.36
C ALA A 316 -7.59 -9.84 1.98
N SER A 317 -7.44 -10.54 3.11
CA SER A 317 -6.13 -10.80 3.71
C SER A 317 -6.11 -12.15 4.41
N TRP A 318 -5.14 -12.98 4.09
CA TRP A 318 -4.94 -14.25 4.79
C TRP A 318 -4.30 -14.03 6.15
N ASN A 319 -4.72 -14.81 7.14
CA ASN A 319 -3.97 -14.92 8.38
C ASN A 319 -2.75 -15.83 8.17
N SER A 320 -1.55 -15.26 8.24
CA SER A 320 -0.29 -16.00 8.10
C SER A 320 0.03 -16.91 9.29
N GLN A 321 -0.54 -16.64 10.47
CA GLN A 321 -0.32 -17.40 11.70
C GLN A 321 -1.35 -18.53 11.88
N GLN A 322 -2.58 -18.32 11.43
CA GLN A 322 -3.68 -19.28 11.53
C GLN A 322 -4.14 -19.73 10.13
N PRO A 323 -3.74 -20.93 9.69
CA PRO A 323 -4.15 -21.45 8.39
C PRO A 323 -5.66 -21.48 8.21
N ALA A 324 -6.09 -21.34 6.95
CA ALA A 324 -7.51 -21.37 6.55
C ALA A 324 -8.40 -20.28 7.17
N SER A 325 -7.80 -19.24 7.75
CA SER A 325 -8.52 -18.07 8.27
C SER A 325 -8.16 -16.82 7.46
N LEU A 326 -9.13 -15.96 7.19
CA LEU A 326 -8.92 -14.75 6.41
C LEU A 326 -9.89 -13.63 6.80
N LEU A 327 -9.56 -12.42 6.37
CA LEU A 327 -10.38 -11.22 6.47
C LEU A 327 -10.88 -10.81 5.08
N THR A 328 -12.06 -10.20 5.04
CA THR A 328 -12.55 -9.45 3.88
C THR A 328 -13.05 -8.09 4.31
N GLY A 329 -12.84 -7.06 3.48
CA GLY A 329 -13.35 -5.70 3.68
C GLY A 329 -14.16 -5.25 2.47
N ALA A 330 -15.24 -4.51 2.71
CA ALA A 330 -16.20 -4.14 1.68
C ALA A 330 -16.76 -2.72 1.86
N ASP A 331 -17.50 -2.26 0.86
CA ASP A 331 -18.19 -0.97 0.84
C ASP A 331 -19.33 -0.86 1.87
N ASP A 332 -19.74 -1.97 2.50
CA ASP A 332 -20.67 -1.97 3.63
C ASP A 332 -20.03 -1.46 4.94
N GLY A 333 -18.79 -1.00 4.88
CA GLY A 333 -18.03 -0.48 6.01
C GLY A 333 -17.58 -1.57 7.00
N CYS A 334 -17.80 -2.84 6.68
CA CYS A 334 -17.49 -3.95 7.58
C CYS A 334 -16.21 -4.69 7.17
N ILE A 335 -15.46 -5.13 8.18
CA ILE A 335 -14.43 -6.17 8.04
C ILE A 335 -15.02 -7.47 8.62
N ARG A 336 -15.01 -8.55 7.85
CA ARG A 336 -15.50 -9.87 8.29
C ARG A 336 -14.35 -10.86 8.42
N VAL A 337 -14.45 -11.72 9.44
CA VAL A 337 -13.51 -12.81 9.72
C VAL A 337 -14.11 -14.13 9.25
N TRP A 338 -13.33 -14.91 8.51
CA TRP A 338 -13.77 -16.18 7.94
C TRP A 338 -12.86 -17.32 8.37
N ASP A 339 -13.47 -18.43 8.77
CA ASP A 339 -12.81 -19.73 8.88
C ASP A 339 -13.30 -20.62 7.72
N LEU A 340 -12.41 -20.87 6.75
CA LEU A 340 -12.74 -21.62 5.53
C LEU A 340 -13.19 -23.06 5.81
N ARG A 341 -12.84 -23.63 6.97
CA ARG A 341 -13.29 -24.97 7.39
C ARG A 341 -14.78 -24.99 7.73
N MET A 342 -15.34 -23.85 8.11
CA MET A 342 -16.73 -23.71 8.52
C MET A 342 -17.65 -23.17 7.43
N VAL A 343 -17.09 -22.67 6.32
CA VAL A 343 -17.86 -22.05 5.23
C VAL A 343 -18.94 -22.97 4.67
N HIS A 344 -18.62 -24.25 4.43
CA HIS A 344 -19.58 -25.22 3.90
C HIS A 344 -20.75 -25.48 4.85
N GLN A 345 -20.58 -25.29 6.16
CA GLN A 345 -21.63 -25.52 7.15
C GLN A 345 -22.62 -24.35 7.21
N ARG A 346 -22.18 -23.13 6.86
CA ARG A 346 -23.01 -21.91 6.91
C ARG A 346 -23.54 -21.46 5.56
N TYR A 347 -22.82 -21.74 4.48
CA TYR A 347 -23.12 -21.25 3.12
C TYR A 347 -23.20 -22.37 2.07
N GLY A 348 -22.97 -23.62 2.46
CA GLY A 348 -23.14 -24.79 1.60
C GLY A 348 -24.60 -25.19 1.46
N GLY A 349 -25.33 -24.49 0.58
CA GLY A 349 -26.57 -24.95 -0.06
C GLY A 349 -27.64 -25.62 0.82
N SER A 350 -28.56 -24.83 1.36
CA SER A 350 -29.91 -25.31 1.66
C SER A 350 -30.64 -25.58 0.35
N GLY A 351 -30.62 -26.84 -0.09
CA GLY A 351 -31.70 -27.38 -0.89
C GLY A 351 -32.99 -27.35 -0.06
N GLY A 352 -33.75 -26.26 -0.16
CA GLY A 352 -35.12 -26.13 0.34
C GLY A 352 -35.25 -25.74 1.82
N GLY A 353 -35.92 -24.62 2.07
CA GLY A 353 -36.45 -24.29 3.40
C GLY A 353 -36.22 -22.84 3.80
N VAL A 354 -37.29 -22.05 3.73
CA VAL A 354 -37.43 -20.68 4.23
C VAL A 354 -36.94 -20.58 5.68
N GLY A 355 -36.18 -19.53 5.98
CA GLY A 355 -35.81 -19.18 7.35
C GLY A 355 -34.98 -17.91 7.40
N SER A 356 -35.66 -16.75 7.37
CA SER A 356 -35.07 -15.49 7.79
C SER A 356 -34.67 -15.58 9.25
N SER A 357 -33.40 -15.34 9.54
CA SER A 357 -32.98 -14.87 10.86
C SER A 357 -31.71 -14.07 10.66
N GLY A 358 -31.90 -12.76 10.54
CA GLY A 358 -30.82 -11.80 10.69
C GLY A 358 -30.23 -11.89 12.08
N ILE A 359 -28.96 -11.51 12.19
CA ILE A 359 -28.31 -11.25 13.46
C ILE A 359 -27.59 -9.92 13.30
N THR A 360 -28.05 -8.98 14.12
CA THR A 360 -27.47 -7.68 14.49
C THR A 360 -26.02 -7.74 14.91
#